data_AF-A0A967E6K7-F1
#
_entry.id   AF-A0A967E6K7-F1
#
_cell.length_a   1.000
_cell.length_b   1.000
_cell.length_c   1.000
_cell.angle_alpha   90.00
_cell.angle_beta   90.00
_cell.angle_gamma   90.00
#
_symmetry.space_group_name_H-M   'P 1'
#
loop_
_entity.id
_entity.type
_entity.pdbx_description
1 polymer ?
#
loop_
_entity_poly.entity_id
_entity_poly.type
_entity_poly.pdbx_seq_one_letter_code
_entity_poly.pdbx_strand_id
1 'polypeptide(L)'
;MFIYNVTTNIEESVHDEWLRWMKESHIPDVLATGKFLDAKMTKVLVEEELGGQTYSVQFTVADRETLQKYYDQDAARLREDANRLFAGKFVSFRTELQVVSEHSTKHLAATHFVFAYGTLLQREVQQAVFSRVLQGVPDTLTQYRMSDKKVADRYPNIVASALQTDSITGEVFLLSQEELLKADAYEGHAYERTEVSLVSGKKAWIYLSRSH
;
A
#
# COMPACT_ATOMS: atom_id res chain seq x y z
N MET A 1 -5.44 -12.60 -19.87
CA MET A 1 -6.23 -11.55 -19.22
C MET A 1 -6.51 -10.45 -20.24
N PHE A 2 -7.75 -10.00 -20.28
CA PHE A 2 -8.22 -8.94 -21.16
C PHE A 2 -8.91 -7.86 -20.32
N ILE A 3 -9.00 -6.66 -20.88
CA ILE A 3 -9.75 -5.56 -20.30
C ILE A 3 -10.87 -5.21 -21.28
N TYR A 4 -12.10 -5.21 -20.79
CA TYR A 4 -13.24 -4.60 -21.46
C TYR A 4 -13.38 -3.18 -20.92
N ASN A 5 -13.01 -2.20 -21.74
CA ASN A 5 -13.05 -0.79 -21.38
C ASN A 5 -14.30 -0.12 -21.96
N VAL A 6 -14.98 0.66 -21.15
CA VAL A 6 -16.12 1.50 -21.54
C VAL A 6 -15.80 2.93 -21.20
N THR A 7 -15.70 3.77 -22.22
CA THR A 7 -15.54 5.22 -22.05
C THR A 7 -16.87 5.90 -22.30
N THR A 8 -17.33 6.71 -21.33
CA THR A 8 -18.63 7.38 -21.37
C THR A 8 -18.45 8.87 -21.13
N ASN A 9 -18.92 9.69 -22.08
CA ASN A 9 -19.18 11.11 -21.85
C ASN A 9 -20.63 11.26 -21.37
N ILE A 10 -20.83 11.98 -20.26
CA ILE A 10 -22.13 12.20 -19.62
C ILE A 10 -22.42 13.71 -19.54
N GLU A 11 -23.64 14.11 -19.90
CA GLU A 11 -24.10 15.50 -19.79
C GLU A 11 -24.10 15.97 -18.33
N GLU A 12 -23.70 17.23 -18.10
CA GLU A 12 -23.55 17.79 -16.76
C GLU A 12 -24.85 17.77 -15.95
N SER A 13 -26.01 17.92 -16.61
CA SER A 13 -27.33 17.95 -15.98
C SER A 13 -27.70 16.66 -15.22
N VAL A 14 -27.12 15.51 -15.61
CA VAL A 14 -27.40 14.19 -15.01
C VAL A 14 -26.14 13.55 -14.43
N HIS A 15 -25.01 14.27 -14.43
CA HIS A 15 -23.70 13.73 -14.05
C HIS A 15 -23.69 13.07 -12.67
N ASP A 16 -24.18 13.76 -11.63
CA ASP A 16 -24.08 13.28 -10.25
C ASP A 16 -24.96 12.05 -10.00
N GLU A 17 -26.14 12.01 -10.64
CA GLU A 17 -27.04 10.85 -10.58
C GLU A 17 -26.43 9.65 -11.31
N TRP A 18 -25.90 9.89 -12.51
CA TRP A 18 -25.21 8.85 -13.29
C TRP A 18 -23.99 8.31 -12.56
N LEU A 19 -23.16 9.17 -11.97
CA LEU A 19 -21.97 8.78 -11.22
C LEU A 19 -22.33 7.94 -9.99
N ARG A 20 -23.40 8.32 -9.28
CA ARG A 20 -23.93 7.53 -8.16
C ARG A 20 -24.41 6.16 -8.64
N TRP A 21 -25.25 6.12 -9.67
CA TRP A 21 -25.77 4.89 -10.24
C TRP A 21 -24.65 3.95 -10.74
N MET A 22 -23.61 4.50 -11.38
CA MET A 22 -22.45 3.72 -11.81
C MET A 22 -21.75 3.03 -10.65
N LYS A 23 -21.52 3.76 -9.55
CA LYS A 23 -20.80 3.25 -8.37
C LYS A 23 -21.64 2.28 -7.53
N GLU A 24 -22.93 2.55 -7.40
CA GLU A 24 -23.81 1.87 -6.44
C GLU A 24 -24.66 0.78 -7.07
N SER A 25 -24.80 0.74 -8.41
CA SER A 25 -25.64 -0.24 -9.10
C SER A 25 -24.95 -0.85 -10.31
N HIS A 26 -24.59 -0.06 -11.32
CA HIS A 26 -24.14 -0.62 -12.61
C HIS A 26 -22.84 -1.45 -12.50
N ILE A 27 -21.78 -0.89 -11.91
CA ILE A 27 -20.50 -1.61 -11.74
C ILE A 27 -20.71 -2.86 -10.85
N PRO A 28 -21.38 -2.75 -9.68
CA PRO A 28 -21.75 -3.93 -8.90
C PRO A 28 -22.51 -4.99 -9.69
N ASP A 29 -23.51 -4.62 -10.49
CA ASP A 29 -24.30 -5.56 -11.29
C ASP A 29 -23.47 -6.25 -12.38
N VAL A 30 -22.54 -5.52 -13.02
CA VAL A 30 -21.58 -6.09 -13.99
C VAL A 30 -20.68 -7.11 -13.29
N LEU A 31 -20.16 -6.79 -12.09
CA LEU A 31 -19.33 -7.72 -11.32
C LEU A 31 -20.14 -8.93 -10.81
N ALA A 32 -21.40 -8.73 -10.44
CA ALA A 32 -22.30 -9.79 -9.96
C ALA A 32 -22.61 -10.85 -11.03
N THR A 33 -22.35 -10.58 -12.31
CA THR A 33 -22.40 -11.61 -13.38
C THR A 33 -21.38 -12.73 -13.17
N GLY A 34 -20.35 -12.51 -12.35
CA GLY A 34 -19.25 -13.44 -12.11
C GLY A 34 -18.27 -13.55 -13.29
N LYS A 35 -18.41 -12.73 -14.33
CA LYS A 35 -17.59 -12.79 -15.56
C LYS A 35 -16.36 -11.87 -15.52
N PHE A 36 -16.31 -10.94 -14.56
CA PHE A 36 -15.21 -9.99 -14.40
C PHE A 36 -14.56 -10.16 -13.03
N LEU A 37 -13.23 -9.98 -12.99
CA LEU A 37 -12.40 -10.15 -11.80
C LEU A 37 -12.38 -8.88 -10.94
N ASP A 38 -12.34 -7.72 -11.59
CA ASP A 38 -12.36 -6.41 -10.97
C ASP A 38 -12.90 -5.34 -11.93
N ALA A 39 -13.10 -4.15 -11.38
CA ALA A 39 -13.45 -2.96 -12.13
C ALA A 39 -12.67 -1.74 -11.62
N LYS A 40 -12.22 -0.89 -12.54
CA LYS A 40 -11.57 0.39 -12.23
C LYS A 40 -12.26 1.53 -12.98
N MET A 41 -12.91 2.42 -12.25
CA MET A 41 -13.50 3.64 -12.78
C MET A 41 -12.52 4.82 -12.63
N THR A 42 -12.29 5.55 -13.73
CA THR A 42 -11.40 6.71 -13.79
C THR A 42 -12.10 7.88 -14.47
N LYS A 43 -11.79 9.11 -14.05
CA LYS A 43 -12.23 10.34 -14.73
C LYS A 43 -11.16 10.78 -15.72
N VAL A 44 -11.56 11.17 -16.93
CA VAL A 44 -10.68 11.84 -17.90
C VAL A 44 -10.55 13.30 -17.47
N LEU A 45 -9.33 13.77 -17.30
CA LEU A 45 -9.04 15.13 -16.79
C LEU A 45 -8.88 16.18 -17.89
N VAL A 46 -8.89 15.75 -19.15
CA VAL A 46 -8.85 16.68 -20.29
C VAL A 46 -10.21 17.34 -20.41
N GLU A 47 -10.24 18.67 -20.42
CA GLU A 47 -11.46 19.45 -20.66
C GLU A 47 -11.87 19.31 -22.13
N GLU A 48 -13.06 18.77 -22.37
CA GLU A 48 -13.64 18.66 -23.71
C GLU A 48 -14.43 19.94 -24.03
N GLU A 49 -14.19 20.55 -25.20
CA GLU A 49 -14.87 21.79 -25.65
C GLU A 49 -16.40 21.63 -25.80
N LEU A 50 -16.88 20.40 -25.93
CA LEU A 50 -18.29 20.07 -26.19
C LEU A 50 -19.13 19.87 -24.91
N GLY A 51 -18.54 20.11 -23.73
CA GLY A 51 -19.22 20.01 -22.44
C GLY A 51 -19.44 18.57 -21.96
N GLY A 52 -19.93 18.43 -20.72
CA GLY A 52 -20.07 17.14 -20.05
C GLY A 52 -18.78 16.65 -19.38
N GLN A 53 -18.84 15.45 -18.80
CA GLN A 53 -17.70 14.83 -18.14
C GLN A 53 -17.44 13.44 -18.70
N THR A 54 -16.16 13.11 -18.93
CA THR A 54 -15.78 11.82 -19.51
C THR A 54 -15.17 10.90 -18.44
N TYR A 55 -15.66 9.66 -18.39
CA TYR A 55 -15.17 8.60 -17.51
C TYR A 55 -14.79 7.37 -18.32
N SER A 56 -13.85 6.59 -17.79
CA SER A 56 -13.49 5.27 -18.31
C SER A 56 -13.70 4.23 -17.22
N VAL A 57 -14.36 3.13 -17.54
CA VAL A 57 -14.49 1.97 -16.66
C VAL A 57 -13.84 0.77 -17.33
N GLN A 58 -12.82 0.25 -16.68
CA GLN A 58 -12.08 -0.92 -17.13
C GLN A 58 -12.52 -2.13 -16.31
N PHE A 59 -13.01 -3.17 -16.99
CA PHE A 59 -13.36 -4.44 -16.37
C PHE A 59 -12.37 -5.51 -16.79
N THR A 60 -11.73 -6.15 -15.81
CA THR A 60 -10.75 -7.20 -16.05
C THR A 60 -11.44 -8.54 -16.22
N VAL A 61 -11.10 -9.28 -17.28
CA VAL A 61 -11.67 -10.61 -17.58
C VAL A 61 -10.54 -11.62 -17.87
N ALA A 62 -10.72 -12.86 -17.42
CA ALA A 62 -9.71 -13.90 -17.51
C ALA A 62 -9.34 -14.22 -18.97
N ASP A 63 -10.36 -14.44 -19.80
CA ASP A 63 -10.25 -14.93 -21.18
C ASP A 63 -11.38 -14.39 -22.10
N ARG A 64 -11.22 -14.59 -23.41
CA ARG A 64 -12.17 -14.13 -24.43
C ARG A 64 -13.51 -14.88 -24.41
N GLU A 65 -13.53 -16.15 -24.01
CA GLU A 65 -14.76 -16.95 -23.98
C GLU A 65 -15.71 -16.42 -22.90
N THR A 66 -15.16 -16.07 -21.75
CA THR A 66 -15.89 -15.44 -20.65
C THR A 66 -16.44 -14.07 -21.05
N LEU A 67 -15.64 -13.27 -21.78
CA LEU A 67 -16.11 -12.00 -22.33
C LEU A 67 -17.23 -12.19 -23.34
N GLN A 68 -17.14 -13.21 -24.20
CA GLN A 68 -18.21 -13.53 -25.14
C GLN A 68 -19.50 -13.92 -24.42
N LYS A 69 -19.42 -14.74 -23.37
CA LYS A 69 -20.58 -15.07 -22.52
C LYS A 69 -21.23 -13.82 -21.92
N TYR A 70 -20.44 -12.82 -21.54
CA TYR A 70 -20.98 -11.54 -21.06
C TYR A 70 -21.77 -10.81 -22.15
N TYR A 71 -21.25 -10.77 -23.38
CA TYR A 71 -21.98 -10.17 -24.50
C TYR A 71 -23.29 -10.88 -24.78
N ASP A 72 -23.29 -12.21 -24.76
CA ASP A 72 -24.46 -13.01 -25.13
C ASP A 72 -25.56 -13.00 -24.05
N GLN A 73 -25.17 -12.92 -22.77
CA GLN A 73 -26.09 -13.17 -21.65
C GLN A 73 -26.49 -11.90 -20.89
N ASP A 74 -25.60 -10.91 -20.77
CA ASP A 74 -25.79 -9.81 -19.81
C ASP A 74 -25.73 -8.43 -20.45
N ALA A 75 -24.88 -8.26 -21.47
CA ALA A 75 -24.53 -6.94 -21.99
C ALA A 75 -25.75 -6.17 -22.51
N ALA A 76 -26.69 -6.83 -23.19
CA ALA A 76 -27.90 -6.19 -23.70
C ALA A 76 -28.74 -5.59 -22.57
N ARG A 77 -29.06 -6.39 -21.54
CA ARG A 77 -29.85 -5.97 -20.37
C ARG A 77 -29.16 -4.82 -19.63
N LEU A 78 -27.88 -4.96 -19.31
CA LEU A 78 -27.13 -3.95 -18.55
C LEU A 78 -26.97 -2.63 -19.32
N ARG A 79 -26.92 -2.68 -20.66
CA ARG A 79 -26.91 -1.47 -21.51
C ARG A 79 -28.28 -0.82 -21.56
N GLU A 80 -29.34 -1.61 -21.58
CA GLU A 80 -30.72 -1.10 -21.58
C GLU A 80 -31.04 -0.35 -20.27
N ASP A 81 -30.54 -0.82 -19.12
CA ASP A 81 -30.68 -0.11 -17.85
C ASP A 81 -30.11 1.31 -17.91
N ALA A 82 -28.93 1.50 -18.53
CA ALA A 82 -28.33 2.82 -18.75
C ALA A 82 -29.19 3.70 -19.67
N ASN A 83 -29.68 3.13 -20.78
CA ASN A 83 -30.55 3.86 -21.71
C ASN A 83 -31.87 4.27 -21.06
N ARG A 84 -32.49 3.41 -20.25
CA ARG A 84 -33.74 3.71 -19.56
C ARG A 84 -33.61 4.91 -18.61
N LEU A 85 -32.47 5.04 -17.94
CA LEU A 85 -32.23 6.08 -16.95
C LEU A 85 -31.70 7.39 -17.56
N PHE A 86 -30.86 7.30 -18.59
CA PHE A 86 -30.09 8.45 -19.10
C PHE A 86 -30.20 8.65 -20.62
N ALA A 87 -31.27 8.18 -21.27
CA ALA A 87 -31.48 8.28 -22.72
C ALA A 87 -31.13 9.68 -23.27
N GLY A 88 -30.27 9.72 -24.29
CA GLY A 88 -29.88 10.96 -24.96
C GLY A 88 -28.96 11.90 -24.15
N LYS A 89 -28.55 11.48 -22.94
CA LYS A 89 -27.69 12.27 -22.05
C LYS A 89 -26.27 11.72 -21.90
N PHE A 90 -25.98 10.58 -22.52
CA PHE A 90 -24.65 9.99 -22.52
C PHE A 90 -24.29 9.41 -23.88
N VAL A 91 -23.00 9.29 -24.13
CA VAL A 91 -22.44 8.55 -25.26
C VAL A 91 -21.35 7.65 -24.73
N SER A 92 -21.40 6.36 -25.07
CA SER A 92 -20.40 5.38 -24.64
C SER A 92 -19.73 4.67 -25.81
N PHE A 93 -18.41 4.59 -25.77
CA PHE A 93 -17.57 3.79 -26.67
C PHE A 93 -16.91 2.64 -25.91
N ARG A 94 -16.67 1.50 -26.58
CA ARG A 94 -16.13 0.29 -25.96
C ARG A 94 -14.90 -0.20 -26.70
N THR A 95 -13.90 -0.64 -25.95
CA THR A 95 -12.67 -1.22 -26.48
C THR A 95 -12.30 -2.49 -25.72
N GLU A 96 -11.77 -3.47 -26.44
CA GLU A 96 -11.15 -4.66 -25.85
C GLU A 96 -9.63 -4.47 -25.89
N LEU A 97 -8.98 -4.64 -24.75
CA LEU A 97 -7.52 -4.56 -24.63
C LEU A 97 -6.98 -5.89 -24.14
N GLN A 98 -5.86 -6.34 -24.70
CA GLN A 98 -5.11 -7.47 -24.17
C GLN A 98 -4.04 -6.96 -23.21
N VAL A 99 -3.96 -7.53 -22.01
CA VAL A 99 -2.86 -7.24 -21.09
C VAL A 99 -1.62 -7.98 -21.60
N VAL A 100 -0.62 -7.23 -22.06
CA VAL A 100 0.66 -7.78 -22.57
C VAL A 100 1.70 -7.85 -21.45
N SER A 101 1.77 -6.82 -20.60
CA SER A 101 2.65 -6.77 -19.42
C SER A 101 2.05 -5.80 -18.41
N GLU A 102 2.22 -6.09 -17.13
CA GLU A 102 1.86 -5.20 -16.02
C GLU A 102 3.09 -5.00 -15.14
N HIS A 103 3.39 -3.73 -14.82
CA HIS A 103 4.49 -3.36 -13.94
C HIS A 103 3.94 -2.59 -12.76
N SER A 104 4.15 -3.10 -11.56
CA SER A 104 3.85 -2.40 -10.31
C SER A 104 5.12 -2.24 -9.49
N THR A 105 5.25 -1.09 -8.83
CA THR A 105 6.26 -0.91 -7.79
C THR A 105 5.62 -1.24 -6.45
N LYS A 106 6.31 -2.07 -5.65
CA LYS A 106 5.93 -2.25 -4.25
C LYS A 106 6.31 -0.97 -3.51
N HIS A 107 5.35 -0.06 -3.31
CA HIS A 107 5.50 0.96 -2.28
C HIS A 107 5.41 0.27 -0.93
N LEU A 108 6.55 -0.16 -0.39
CA LEU A 108 6.65 -0.71 0.95
C LEU A 108 6.25 0.41 1.92
N ALA A 109 5.02 0.37 2.43
CA ALA A 109 4.60 1.25 3.51
C ALA A 109 5.53 0.99 4.71
N ALA A 110 6.39 1.95 5.03
CA ALA A 110 7.23 1.87 6.20
C ALA A 110 6.36 2.18 7.43
N THR A 111 6.14 1.18 8.29
CA THR A 111 5.16 1.25 9.39
C THR A 111 5.78 0.95 10.76
N HIS A 112 7.05 0.56 10.82
CA HIS A 112 7.69 0.13 12.06
C HIS A 112 8.78 1.10 12.48
N PHE A 113 8.63 1.68 13.68
CA PHE A 113 9.71 2.42 14.31
C PHE A 113 10.71 1.44 14.92
N VAL A 114 12.00 1.62 14.63
CA VAL A 114 13.09 0.87 15.24
C VAL A 114 14.05 1.87 15.87
N PHE A 115 14.30 1.74 17.17
CA PHE A 115 15.26 2.55 17.89
C PHE A 115 16.62 1.85 17.91
N ALA A 116 17.60 2.48 17.26
CA ALA A 116 18.97 1.99 17.20
C ALA A 116 19.88 2.80 18.13
N TYR A 117 20.72 2.10 18.87
CA TYR A 117 21.69 2.67 19.82
C TYR A 117 23.11 2.11 19.63
N GLY A 118 23.33 1.34 18.55
CA GLY A 118 24.56 0.58 18.31
C GLY A 118 24.97 0.58 16.84
N THR A 119 25.40 -0.58 16.32
CA THR A 119 26.02 -0.67 14.99
C THR A 119 25.08 -0.29 13.84
N LEU A 120 23.76 -0.44 14.00
CA LEU A 120 22.76 0.02 13.03
C LEU A 120 22.73 1.55 12.81
N LEU A 121 23.41 2.34 13.65
CA LEU A 121 23.61 3.79 13.41
C LEU A 121 24.68 4.07 12.34
N GLN A 122 25.55 3.09 12.03
CA GLN A 122 26.64 3.27 11.07
C GLN A 122 26.10 3.19 9.64
N ARG A 123 26.43 4.18 8.80
CA ARG A 123 25.90 4.30 7.43
C ARG A 123 26.30 3.11 6.55
N GLU A 124 27.50 2.58 6.74
CA GLU A 124 28.03 1.42 6.01
C GLU A 124 27.24 0.15 6.33
N VAL A 125 26.87 -0.03 7.60
CA VAL A 125 26.00 -1.13 8.05
C VAL A 125 24.61 -0.97 7.43
N GLN A 126 24.03 0.23 7.47
CA GLN A 126 22.72 0.49 6.86
C GLN A 126 22.72 0.21 5.36
N GLN A 127 23.76 0.64 4.65
CA GLN A 127 23.90 0.36 3.22
C GLN A 127 24.05 -1.15 2.95
N ALA A 128 24.77 -1.88 3.80
CA ALA A 128 24.91 -3.33 3.64
C ALA A 128 23.60 -4.10 3.95
N VAL A 129 22.86 -3.70 4.99
CA VAL A 129 21.66 -4.40 5.45
C VAL A 129 20.42 -3.99 4.66
N PHE A 130 20.19 -2.69 4.46
CA PHE A 130 18.98 -2.14 3.85
C PHE A 130 19.16 -1.72 2.39
N SER A 131 20.39 -1.76 1.86
CA SER A 131 20.72 -1.25 0.52
C SER A 131 20.45 0.25 0.35
N ARG A 132 20.27 0.97 1.45
CA ARG A 132 20.12 2.43 1.52
C ARG A 132 20.52 2.94 2.90
N VAL A 133 20.82 4.23 3.00
CA VAL A 133 20.97 4.93 4.27
C VAL A 133 19.58 5.34 4.79
N LEU A 134 19.32 5.05 6.06
CA LEU A 134 18.05 5.37 6.72
C LEU A 134 18.06 6.83 7.19
N GLN A 135 16.91 7.49 7.15
CA GLN A 135 16.72 8.80 7.78
C GLN A 135 16.21 8.59 9.20
N GLY A 136 17.06 8.84 10.17
CA GLY A 136 16.75 8.73 11.59
C GLY A 136 16.29 10.04 12.20
N VAL A 137 15.51 9.94 13.28
CA VAL A 137 15.19 11.06 14.16
C VAL A 137 15.76 10.75 15.54
N PRO A 138 16.57 11.65 16.15
CA PRO A 138 17.07 11.44 17.50
C PRO A 138 15.94 11.26 18.52
N ASP A 139 16.10 10.30 19.43
CA ASP A 139 15.17 10.06 20.53
C ASP A 139 15.91 9.44 21.74
N THR A 140 15.20 9.28 22.85
CA THR A 140 15.76 8.77 24.09
C THR A 140 14.90 7.61 24.63
N LEU A 141 15.57 6.55 25.05
CA LEU A 141 14.99 5.43 25.78
C LEU A 141 15.35 5.55 27.27
N THR A 142 14.36 5.61 28.15
CA THR A 142 14.54 5.69 29.61
C THR A 142 14.47 4.31 30.26
N GLN A 143 15.01 4.16 31.48
CA GLN A 143 15.03 2.90 32.24
C GLN A 143 15.88 1.80 31.60
N TYR A 144 16.83 2.17 30.75
CA TYR A 144 17.84 1.26 30.19
C TYR A 144 19.21 1.92 30.30
N ARG A 145 20.24 1.10 30.49
CA ARG A 145 21.65 1.55 30.52
C ARG A 145 22.52 0.65 29.67
N MET A 146 23.65 1.18 29.21
CA MET A 146 24.67 0.37 28.55
C MET A 146 25.23 -0.66 29.54
N SER A 147 25.32 -1.90 29.08
CA SER A 147 25.95 -2.99 29.81
C SER A 147 27.46 -2.96 29.60
N ASP A 148 28.23 -3.22 30.66
CA ASP A 148 29.67 -3.44 30.57
C ASP A 148 30.02 -4.75 29.86
N LYS A 149 29.06 -5.69 29.79
CA LYS A 149 29.18 -6.96 29.05
C LYS A 149 28.71 -6.76 27.62
N LYS A 150 29.66 -6.69 26.69
CA LYS A 150 29.40 -6.70 25.25
C LYS A 150 28.97 -8.10 24.79
N VAL A 151 28.09 -8.17 23.80
CA VAL A 151 27.76 -9.43 23.13
C VAL A 151 28.94 -9.81 22.24
N ALA A 152 29.40 -11.06 22.38
CA ALA A 152 30.59 -11.58 21.70
C ALA A 152 31.83 -10.66 21.81
N ASP A 153 31.98 -9.97 22.94
CA ASP A 153 33.04 -8.98 23.25
C ASP A 153 33.14 -7.79 22.28
N ARG A 154 32.21 -7.65 21.33
CA ARG A 154 32.31 -6.69 20.22
C ARG A 154 31.12 -5.75 20.13
N TYR A 155 29.91 -6.20 20.47
CA TYR A 155 28.68 -5.45 20.21
C TYR A 155 28.10 -4.83 21.47
N PRO A 156 27.62 -3.57 21.40
CA PRO A 156 26.98 -2.93 22.54
C PRO A 156 25.70 -3.66 22.94
N ASN A 157 25.42 -3.68 24.24
CA ASN A 157 24.24 -4.29 24.80
C ASN A 157 23.64 -3.35 25.85
N ILE A 158 22.32 -3.36 25.97
CA ILE A 158 21.60 -2.55 26.95
C ILE A 158 20.83 -3.46 27.89
N VAL A 159 20.77 -3.07 29.15
CA VAL A 159 20.05 -3.80 30.20
C VAL A 159 19.03 -2.88 30.84
N ALA A 160 17.87 -3.43 31.19
CA ALA A 160 16.87 -2.70 31.94
C ALA A 160 17.46 -2.23 33.28
N SER A 161 17.18 -0.98 33.64
CA SER A 161 17.63 -0.36 34.89
C SER A 161 16.42 0.05 35.73
N ALA A 162 16.52 -0.19 37.04
CA ALA A 162 15.51 0.26 37.99
C ALA A 162 15.57 1.78 38.26
N LEU A 163 16.63 2.46 37.81
CA LEU A 163 16.81 3.89 38.01
C LEU A 163 16.15 4.68 36.87
N GLN A 164 15.23 5.59 37.21
CA GLN A 164 14.60 6.49 36.23
C GLN A 164 15.58 7.47 35.58
N THR A 165 16.76 7.67 36.19
CA THR A 165 17.81 8.55 35.66
C THR A 165 18.59 7.91 34.52
N ASP A 166 18.54 6.58 34.38
CA ASP A 166 19.27 5.89 33.33
C ASP A 166 18.52 6.04 32.00
N SER A 167 19.24 6.50 30.99
CA SER A 167 18.71 6.68 29.65
C SER A 167 19.78 6.45 28.59
N ILE A 168 19.33 6.08 27.40
CA ILE A 168 20.15 5.89 26.22
C ILE A 168 19.61 6.77 25.11
N THR A 169 20.48 7.58 24.52
CA THR A 169 20.18 8.38 23.34
C THR A 169 20.55 7.58 22.09
N GLY A 170 19.67 7.61 21.10
CA GLY A 170 19.86 6.92 19.83
C GLY A 170 19.05 7.58 18.72
N GLU A 171 18.87 6.86 17.61
CA GLU A 171 18.03 7.31 16.51
C GLU A 171 16.89 6.33 16.24
N VAL A 172 15.74 6.87 15.89
CA VAL A 172 14.57 6.11 15.47
C VAL A 172 14.47 6.12 13.96
N PHE A 173 14.47 4.94 13.36
CA PHE A 173 14.25 4.74 11.94
C PHE A 173 12.83 4.23 11.67
N LEU A 174 12.26 4.62 10.53
CA LEU A 174 11.01 4.08 10.02
C LEU A 174 11.31 3.01 8.96
N LEU A 175 10.94 1.77 9.25
CA LEU A 175 11.19 0.60 8.40
C LEU A 175 9.90 -0.04 7.88
N SER A 176 9.97 -0.59 6.68
CA SER A 176 8.97 -1.54 6.18
C SER A 176 9.07 -2.89 6.88
N GLN A 177 8.06 -3.75 6.72
CA GLN A 177 8.11 -5.12 7.27
C GLN A 177 9.33 -5.91 6.74
N GLU A 178 9.66 -5.79 5.45
CA GLU A 178 10.81 -6.50 4.86
C GLU A 178 12.14 -5.99 5.42
N GLU A 179 12.29 -4.68 5.59
CA GLU A 179 13.49 -4.08 6.20
C GLU A 179 13.60 -4.46 7.69
N LEU A 180 12.48 -4.52 8.39
CA LEU A 180 12.45 -5.00 9.77
C LEU A 180 12.96 -6.45 9.87
N LEU A 181 12.55 -7.33 8.94
CA LEU A 181 13.07 -8.70 8.86
C LEU A 181 14.56 -8.75 8.50
N LYS A 182 15.07 -7.81 7.69
CA LYS A 182 16.51 -7.69 7.41
C LYS A 182 17.28 -7.25 8.65
N ALA A 183 16.72 -6.35 9.45
CA ALA A 183 17.29 -5.97 10.74
C ALA A 183 17.32 -7.17 11.71
N ASP A 184 16.23 -7.94 11.80
CA ASP A 184 16.19 -9.18 12.60
C ASP A 184 17.29 -10.17 12.15
N ALA A 185 17.48 -10.34 10.84
CA ALA A 185 18.50 -11.23 10.29
C ALA A 185 19.94 -10.73 10.56
N TYR A 186 20.16 -9.41 10.56
CA TYR A 186 21.45 -8.81 10.88
C TYR A 186 21.83 -8.97 12.36
N GLU A 187 20.89 -8.69 13.27
CA GLU A 187 21.09 -8.84 14.72
C GLU A 187 21.20 -10.33 15.12
N GLY A 188 20.57 -11.21 14.33
CA GLY A 188 20.71 -12.66 14.42
C GLY A 188 20.15 -13.24 15.71
N HIS A 189 20.62 -14.43 16.09
CA HIS A 189 20.11 -15.12 17.28
C HIS A 189 20.60 -14.54 18.62
N ALA A 190 21.54 -13.60 18.58
CA ALA A 190 22.14 -13.02 19.78
C ALA A 190 21.21 -11.99 20.45
N TYR A 191 20.27 -11.44 19.71
CA TYR A 191 19.33 -10.42 20.18
C TYR A 191 17.89 -10.83 19.92
N GLU A 192 16.99 -10.32 20.77
CA GLU A 192 15.55 -10.43 20.63
C GLU A 192 14.93 -9.04 20.59
N ARG A 193 13.91 -8.90 19.75
CA ARG A 193 13.25 -7.61 19.54
C ARG A 193 12.12 -7.42 20.53
N THR A 194 12.15 -6.31 21.27
CA THR A 194 11.14 -5.94 22.25
C THR A 194 10.56 -4.57 21.92
N GLU A 195 9.25 -4.40 22.07
CA GLU A 195 8.59 -3.10 21.86
C GLU A 195 8.71 -2.26 23.14
N VAL A 196 9.12 -1.01 22.98
CA VAL A 196 9.26 -0.03 24.08
C VAL A 196 8.66 1.32 23.69
N SER A 197 8.32 2.11 24.70
CA SER A 197 7.91 3.50 24.51
C SER A 197 9.11 4.42 24.73
N LEU A 198 9.36 5.30 23.76
CA LEU A 198 10.41 6.31 23.83
C LEU A 198 9.91 7.59 24.50
N VAL A 199 10.83 8.50 24.85
CA VAL A 199 10.49 9.81 25.45
C VAL A 199 9.58 10.64 24.54
N SER A 200 9.72 10.51 23.21
CA SER A 200 8.80 11.15 22.26
C SER A 200 7.36 10.62 22.28
N GLY A 201 7.08 9.54 23.02
CA GLY A 201 5.80 8.84 23.04
C GLY A 201 5.62 7.82 21.89
N LYS A 202 6.60 7.70 20.99
CA LYS A 202 6.58 6.67 19.93
C LYS A 202 6.80 5.28 20.52
N LYS A 203 6.02 4.31 20.04
CA LYS A 203 6.29 2.88 20.23
C LYS A 203 7.30 2.44 19.19
N ALA A 204 8.45 1.95 19.63
CA ALA A 204 9.53 1.50 18.76
C ALA A 204 10.05 0.14 19.19
N TRP A 205 10.53 -0.62 18.22
CA TRP A 205 11.26 -1.85 18.46
C TRP A 205 12.71 -1.56 18.84
N ILE A 206 13.20 -2.27 19.85
CA ILE A 206 14.61 -2.32 20.23
C ILE A 206 15.11 -3.75 20.20
N TYR A 207 16.41 -3.95 20.00
CA TYR A 207 17.06 -5.25 20.10
C TYR A 207 17.77 -5.37 21.45
N LEU A 208 17.47 -6.41 22.22
CA LEU A 208 18.06 -6.72 23.53
C LEU A 208 18.79 -8.06 23.47
N SER A 209 19.95 -8.21 24.11
CA SER A 209 20.63 -9.50 24.10
C SER A 209 19.75 -10.57 24.75
N ARG A 210 19.70 -11.76 24.17
CA ARG A 210 19.09 -12.92 24.86
C ARG A 210 19.96 -13.29 26.06
N SER A 211 19.41 -13.18 27.26
CA SER A 211 20.02 -13.73 28.47
C SER A 211 19.98 -15.25 28.38
N HIS A 212 21.15 -15.90 28.28
CA HIS A 212 21.30 -17.32 28.58
C HIS A 212 21.52 -17.53 30.08
#